data_AF-A0A6L5G0G4-F1
#
_entry.id   AF-A0A6L5G0G4-F1
#
_cell.length_a   1.000
_cell.length_b   1.000
_cell.length_c   1.000
_cell.angle_alpha   90.00
_cell.angle_beta   90.00
_cell.angle_gamma   90.00
#
_symmetry.space_group_name_H-M   'P 1'
#
loop_
_entity.id
_entity.type
_entity.pdbx_description
1 polymer ?
#
loop_
_entity_poly.entity_id
_entity_poly.type
_entity_poly.pdbx_seq_one_letter_code
_entity_poly.pdbx_strand_id
1 'polypeptide(L)'
;MRTKLIALFAVAVVLAGTGIYALASLNKDSTDRAIELVPADAVLYTHVFVKPSVNQRKALRGLLAHFPHAPEADEALDPLFGLIDQGLEQYDMTYEEDIKPWLGDQMAIFLTGPQSGAVLIGTEDAEATEDFIAAINEVEGIKIEPKTYEGVEYQFMQGGAYAFIDDFMVSAPEEDLRSVIDVHAGGRSLADVDRYTDIEQELVADRIFTMYLDTEGLVEMIGSAGVPGFAGPTDEMSDVGSAMLAGYLRDDAVVFELAGPTGELPIPTGPFDLSDGVPSDAWFALGSPGVGKTLESSLESFAGASGASLEALLGEFTAQTGFDLRTDFLSWMEDLRIYVRGTGLLNFGGAVSIGSSDPAASREAVDQLMALALQEGFPSQPVEIAGIESYAISIPGSPQPIVVVPGDRVVISYGEAAAEDALDPDEPLSTSEGFASALEKLGDGMDAYFFLDIDAVQGLVENFLPPVDLYVNEVKPWLDPIAHVIAGSKFSDDSYLVRFVIGVE
;
A
#
# COMPACT_ATOMS: atom_id res chain seq x y z
N MET A 1 -11.46 10.25 28.92
CA MET A 1 -12.46 9.49 28.12
C MET A 1 -12.01 9.35 26.68
N ARG A 2 -11.88 10.44 25.89
CA ARG A 2 -11.27 10.40 24.54
C ARG A 2 -9.89 9.73 24.51
N THR A 3 -9.01 10.04 25.48
CA THR A 3 -7.63 9.52 25.54
C THR A 3 -7.52 8.00 25.78
N LYS A 4 -8.57 7.33 26.28
CA LYS A 4 -8.53 5.92 26.72
C LYS A 4 -8.87 4.94 25.60
N LEU A 5 -9.94 5.24 24.86
CA LEU A 5 -10.18 4.63 23.55
C LEU A 5 -9.03 4.95 22.61
N ILE A 6 -8.51 6.19 22.61
CA ILE A 6 -7.34 6.52 21.79
C ILE A 6 -6.10 5.69 22.17
N ALA A 7 -5.87 5.32 23.43
CA ALA A 7 -4.73 4.48 23.80
C ALA A 7 -4.91 3.02 23.40
N LEU A 8 -6.09 2.43 23.66
CA LEU A 8 -6.40 1.04 23.25
C LEU A 8 -6.51 0.91 21.73
N PHE A 9 -7.09 1.91 21.08
CA PHE A 9 -7.23 2.04 19.63
C PHE A 9 -5.90 2.43 18.98
N ALA A 10 -5.02 3.22 19.62
CA ALA A 10 -3.67 3.46 19.10
C ALA A 10 -2.78 2.23 19.27
N VAL A 11 -2.89 1.48 20.37
CA VAL A 11 -2.19 0.19 20.52
C VAL A 11 -2.74 -0.81 19.50
N ALA A 12 -4.06 -0.92 19.31
CA ALA A 12 -4.66 -1.81 18.32
C ALA A 12 -4.41 -1.36 16.86
N VAL A 13 -4.35 -0.06 16.56
CA VAL A 13 -3.99 0.51 15.24
C VAL A 13 -2.50 0.42 14.97
N VAL A 14 -1.63 0.54 15.98
CA VAL A 14 -0.19 0.27 15.84
C VAL A 14 0.03 -1.23 15.63
N LEU A 15 -0.63 -2.09 16.42
CA LEU A 15 -0.60 -3.55 16.24
C LEU A 15 -1.20 -4.03 14.91
N ALA A 16 -2.18 -3.30 14.36
CA ALA A 16 -2.77 -3.56 13.05
C ALA A 16 -1.98 -2.93 11.89
N GLY A 17 -1.31 -1.80 12.12
CA GLY A 17 -0.52 -1.06 11.11
C GLY A 17 0.90 -1.59 10.94
N THR A 18 1.45 -2.27 11.95
CA THR A 18 2.68 -3.04 11.86
C THR A 18 2.31 -4.51 11.98
N GLY A 19 1.94 -5.16 10.88
CA GLY A 19 1.57 -6.58 10.79
C GLY A 19 2.72 -7.54 11.09
N ILE A 20 3.44 -7.32 12.20
CA ILE A 20 4.53 -8.15 12.70
C ILE A 20 4.19 -8.43 14.17
N TYR A 21 3.25 -9.36 14.38
CA TYR A 21 3.06 -9.97 15.67
C TYR A 21 3.15 -11.47 15.46
N ALA A 22 4.13 -12.12 16.08
CA ALA A 22 4.28 -13.57 16.08
C ALA A 22 5.20 -13.99 17.23
N LEU A 23 4.70 -14.76 18.21
CA LEU A 23 5.30 -16.05 18.60
C LEU A 23 4.60 -16.76 19.77
N ALA A 24 4.76 -18.08 19.72
CA ALA A 24 4.43 -19.14 20.68
C ALA A 24 2.96 -19.61 20.80
N SER A 25 2.57 -20.59 19.97
CA SER A 25 1.96 -21.89 20.38
C SER A 25 1.80 -22.84 19.17
N LEU A 26 1.39 -24.09 19.38
CA LEU A 26 1.39 -25.22 18.43
C LEU A 26 -0.04 -25.60 17.96
N ASN A 27 -0.15 -25.96 16.67
CA ASN A 27 -1.19 -26.76 16.02
C ASN A 27 -2.64 -26.23 15.97
N LYS A 28 -2.88 -25.16 15.18
CA LYS A 28 -4.19 -24.95 14.53
C LYS A 28 -3.99 -24.37 13.12
N ASP A 29 -4.91 -24.71 12.22
CA ASP A 29 -5.03 -24.06 10.92
C ASP A 29 -5.35 -22.57 11.15
N SER A 30 -4.67 -21.68 10.43
CA SER A 30 -4.89 -20.22 10.50
C SER A 30 -6.17 -19.88 9.73
N THR A 31 -7.31 -20.08 10.37
CA THR A 31 -8.62 -19.61 9.87
C THR A 31 -9.00 -18.37 10.64
N ASP A 32 -9.42 -17.32 9.94
CA ASP A 32 -10.05 -16.18 10.58
C ASP A 32 -11.39 -16.65 11.20
N ARG A 33 -11.46 -16.65 12.53
CA ARG A 33 -12.70 -17.02 13.26
C ARG A 33 -13.43 -15.80 13.79
N ALA A 34 -12.75 -14.66 13.83
CA ALA A 34 -13.34 -13.42 14.30
C ALA A 34 -14.39 -12.91 13.30
N ILE A 35 -14.18 -13.15 12.00
CA ILE A 35 -15.09 -12.75 10.92
C ILE A 35 -16.53 -13.25 11.12
N GLU A 36 -16.71 -14.41 11.76
CA GLU A 36 -18.02 -15.01 12.08
C GLU A 36 -18.81 -14.22 13.13
N LEU A 37 -18.15 -13.33 13.86
CA LEU A 37 -18.74 -12.45 14.88
C LEU A 37 -18.92 -11.02 14.38
N VAL A 38 -18.45 -10.70 13.16
CA VAL A 38 -18.50 -9.35 12.59
C VAL A 38 -19.86 -9.14 11.91
N PRO A 39 -20.60 -8.06 12.24
CA PRO A 39 -21.82 -7.70 11.52
C PRO A 39 -21.60 -7.54 10.01
N ALA A 40 -22.55 -8.02 9.20
CA ALA A 40 -22.46 -7.97 7.74
C ALA A 40 -22.37 -6.56 7.12
N ASP A 41 -22.71 -5.51 7.88
CA ASP A 41 -22.64 -4.10 7.50
C ASP A 41 -21.33 -3.42 7.94
N ALA A 42 -20.32 -4.18 8.36
CA ALA A 42 -18.99 -3.63 8.65
C ALA A 42 -18.39 -2.95 7.41
N VAL A 43 -17.98 -1.69 7.58
CA VAL A 43 -17.36 -0.85 6.54
C VAL A 43 -15.84 -1.00 6.51
N LEU A 44 -15.25 -1.36 7.65
CA LEU A 44 -13.84 -1.69 7.79
C LEU A 44 -13.76 -2.95 8.64
N TYR A 45 -12.93 -3.90 8.22
CA TYR A 45 -12.56 -5.06 9.02
C TYR A 45 -11.07 -5.30 8.91
N THR A 46 -10.37 -5.38 10.03
CA THR A 46 -8.96 -5.72 10.08
C THR A 46 -8.77 -6.93 10.97
N HIS A 47 -7.98 -7.88 10.51
CA HIS A 47 -7.64 -9.12 11.19
C HIS A 47 -6.12 -9.30 11.21
N VAL A 48 -5.60 -9.78 12.34
CA VAL A 48 -4.18 -10.13 12.51
C VAL A 48 -4.07 -11.47 13.22
N PHE A 49 -3.26 -12.38 12.68
CA PHE A 49 -2.84 -13.58 13.37
C PHE A 49 -1.70 -13.26 14.35
N VAL A 50 -2.06 -13.16 15.62
CA VAL A 50 -1.17 -12.99 16.77
C VAL A 50 -0.23 -14.20 16.92
N LYS A 51 -0.73 -15.40 16.60
CA LYS A 51 0.10 -16.62 16.52
C LYS A 51 -0.01 -17.16 15.10
N PRO A 52 0.82 -16.69 14.16
CA PRO A 52 0.67 -17.06 12.76
C PRO A 52 1.03 -18.52 12.52
N SER A 53 0.69 -19.00 11.33
CA SER A 53 0.85 -20.40 10.93
C SER A 53 2.30 -20.89 11.09
N VAL A 54 2.48 -22.22 11.11
CA VAL A 54 3.83 -22.81 11.14
C VAL A 54 4.65 -22.37 9.93
N ASN A 55 4.02 -22.19 8.78
CA ASN A 55 4.67 -21.74 7.54
C ASN A 55 5.13 -20.29 7.67
N GLN A 56 4.26 -19.38 8.11
CA GLN A 56 4.61 -17.97 8.32
C GLN A 56 5.73 -17.78 9.36
N ARG A 57 5.72 -18.57 10.45
CA ARG A 57 6.84 -18.56 11.42
C ARG A 57 8.15 -19.08 10.84
N LYS A 58 8.09 -20.07 9.94
CA LYS A 58 9.27 -20.57 9.24
C LYS A 58 9.79 -19.54 8.24
N ALA A 59 8.88 -18.91 7.49
CA ALA A 59 9.18 -17.82 6.57
C ALA A 59 9.85 -16.66 7.30
N LEU A 60 9.30 -16.20 8.44
CA LEU A 60 9.91 -15.16 9.28
C LEU A 60 11.33 -15.52 9.71
N ARG A 61 11.58 -16.75 10.18
CA ARG A 61 12.95 -17.18 10.54
C ARG A 61 13.89 -17.21 9.33
N GLY A 62 13.41 -17.65 8.18
CA GLY A 62 14.18 -17.63 6.93
C GLY A 62 14.53 -16.20 6.54
N LEU A 63 13.54 -15.31 6.56
CA LEU A 63 13.68 -13.90 6.23
C LEU A 63 14.71 -13.22 7.15
N LEU A 64 14.53 -13.33 8.47
CA LEU A 64 15.44 -12.74 9.47
C LEU A 64 16.86 -13.30 9.38
N ALA A 65 17.05 -14.52 8.89
CA ALA A 65 18.39 -15.10 8.74
C ALA A 65 19.27 -14.38 7.70
N HIS A 66 18.67 -13.59 6.79
CA HIS A 66 19.42 -12.75 5.85
C HIS A 66 19.96 -11.47 6.50
N PHE A 67 19.42 -11.08 7.65
CA PHE A 67 19.79 -9.85 8.34
C PHE A 67 20.82 -10.12 9.43
N PRO A 68 22.08 -9.68 9.27
CA PRO A 68 23.18 -10.03 10.19
C PRO A 68 23.04 -9.46 11.60
N HIS A 69 22.18 -8.46 11.78
CA HIS A 69 21.86 -7.83 13.06
C HIS A 69 20.39 -8.01 13.43
N ALA A 70 19.65 -8.83 12.69
CA ALA A 70 18.31 -9.15 13.13
C ALA A 70 18.38 -9.87 14.49
N PRO A 71 17.54 -9.46 15.44
CA PRO A 71 17.29 -10.25 16.64
C PRO A 71 16.83 -11.65 16.23
N GLU A 72 16.95 -12.62 17.15
CA GLU A 72 16.29 -13.90 16.95
C GLU A 72 14.78 -13.66 16.75
N ALA A 73 14.09 -14.56 16.04
CA ALA A 73 12.70 -14.32 15.65
C ALA A 73 11.78 -14.03 16.85
N ASP A 74 12.11 -14.59 18.03
CA ASP A 74 11.47 -14.35 19.32
C ASP A 74 11.79 -13.00 19.97
N GLU A 75 12.94 -12.40 19.67
CA GLU A 75 13.37 -11.08 20.15
C GLU A 75 12.99 -9.95 19.18
N ALA A 76 12.61 -10.27 17.93
CA ALA A 76 12.25 -9.29 16.88
C ALA A 76 11.11 -8.35 17.25
N LEU A 77 10.34 -8.70 18.27
CA LEU A 77 9.19 -7.95 18.74
C LEU A 77 9.43 -7.24 20.07
N ASP A 78 10.61 -7.39 20.68
CA ASP A 78 10.94 -6.75 21.94
C ASP A 78 10.73 -5.22 21.93
N PRO A 79 11.06 -4.46 20.86
CA PRO A 79 10.75 -3.04 20.80
C PRO A 79 9.24 -2.76 20.86
N LEU A 80 8.42 -3.61 20.24
CA LEU A 80 6.96 -3.49 20.26
C LEU A 80 6.42 -3.83 21.65
N PHE A 81 6.90 -4.90 22.28
CA PHE A 81 6.54 -5.25 23.65
C PHE A 81 6.96 -4.17 24.64
N GLY A 82 8.11 -3.53 24.44
CA GLY A 82 8.54 -2.39 25.24
C GLY A 82 7.58 -1.18 25.14
N LEU A 83 6.95 -0.95 23.98
CA LEU A 83 5.92 0.08 23.85
C LEU A 83 4.62 -0.29 24.57
N ILE A 84 4.25 -1.57 24.56
CA ILE A 84 3.10 -2.09 25.31
C ILE A 84 3.37 -1.95 26.81
N ASP A 85 4.53 -2.41 27.26
CA ASP A 85 4.97 -2.33 28.66
C ASP A 85 4.96 -0.89 29.16
N GLN A 86 5.48 0.05 28.36
CA GLN A 86 5.43 1.47 28.70
C GLN A 86 4.00 1.99 28.92
N GLY A 87 3.02 1.48 28.17
CA GLY A 87 1.60 1.80 28.36
C GLY A 87 0.99 1.14 29.61
N LEU A 88 1.52 -0.01 30.02
CA LEU A 88 1.08 -0.81 31.15
C LEU A 88 1.77 -0.43 32.47
N GLU A 89 2.89 0.30 32.44
CA GLU A 89 3.64 0.74 33.62
C GLU A 89 2.76 1.39 34.70
N GLN A 90 1.74 2.16 34.31
CA GLN A 90 0.82 2.81 35.25
C GLN A 90 -0.08 1.84 36.03
N TYR A 91 -0.20 0.60 35.55
CA TYR A 91 -0.98 -0.48 36.15
C TYR A 91 -0.10 -1.51 36.88
N ASP A 92 1.23 -1.30 36.93
CA ASP A 92 2.21 -2.27 37.45
C ASP A 92 2.13 -3.62 36.70
N MET A 93 1.91 -3.54 35.38
CA MET A 93 1.72 -4.69 34.49
C MET A 93 2.76 -4.71 33.37
N THR A 94 3.00 -5.90 32.82
CA THR A 94 3.81 -6.11 31.62
C THR A 94 3.10 -7.02 30.63
N TYR A 95 3.46 -6.92 29.36
CA TYR A 95 2.96 -7.80 28.32
C TYR A 95 3.27 -9.27 28.63
N GLU A 96 4.49 -9.58 29.09
CA GLU A 96 4.90 -10.97 29.30
C GLU A 96 4.19 -11.64 30.48
N GLU A 97 3.95 -10.90 31.57
CA GLU A 97 3.29 -11.45 32.77
C GLU A 97 1.76 -11.33 32.71
N ASP A 98 1.21 -10.26 32.14
CA ASP A 98 -0.20 -9.91 32.29
C ASP A 98 -1.02 -9.98 31.00
N ILE A 99 -0.42 -10.14 29.82
CA ILE A 99 -1.14 -10.26 28.54
C ILE A 99 -0.89 -11.60 27.86
N LYS A 100 0.39 -11.92 27.62
CA LYS A 100 0.84 -13.13 26.93
C LYS A 100 0.21 -14.43 27.47
N PRO A 101 -0.05 -14.61 28.79
CA PRO A 101 -0.61 -15.87 29.30
C PRO A 101 -2.04 -16.19 28.83
N TRP A 102 -2.86 -15.17 28.57
CA TRP A 102 -4.24 -15.35 28.15
C TRP A 102 -4.48 -15.01 26.68
N LEU A 103 -3.57 -14.28 26.04
CA LEU A 103 -3.73 -13.85 24.68
C LEU A 103 -3.74 -15.04 23.69
N GLY A 104 -4.80 -15.09 22.89
CA GLY A 104 -5.06 -16.12 21.89
C GLY A 104 -4.25 -15.95 20.59
N ASP A 105 -4.77 -16.55 19.52
CA ASP A 105 -4.07 -16.68 18.24
C ASP A 105 -4.40 -15.59 17.22
N GLN A 106 -5.45 -14.79 17.45
CA GLN A 106 -5.88 -13.75 16.53
C GLN A 106 -6.53 -12.55 17.23
N MET A 107 -6.48 -11.42 16.55
CA MET A 107 -7.16 -10.19 16.93
C MET A 107 -7.89 -9.63 15.71
N ALA A 108 -9.03 -9.00 15.94
CA ALA A 108 -9.74 -8.29 14.90
C ALA A 108 -10.35 -6.99 15.39
N ILE A 109 -10.54 -6.06 14.46
CA ILE A 109 -11.21 -4.79 14.68
C ILE A 109 -12.20 -4.63 13.53
N PHE A 110 -13.42 -4.22 13.82
CA PHE A 110 -14.34 -3.78 12.79
C PHE A 110 -14.95 -2.43 13.12
N LEU A 111 -15.33 -1.69 12.09
CA LEU A 111 -16.15 -0.49 12.18
C LEU A 111 -17.43 -0.67 11.37
N THR A 112 -18.55 -0.23 11.92
CA THR A 112 -19.85 -0.10 11.23
C THR A 112 -20.26 1.38 11.09
N GLY A 113 -19.53 2.30 11.75
CA GLY A 113 -19.79 3.74 11.71
C GLY A 113 -18.75 4.56 12.47
N PRO A 114 -18.85 5.92 12.51
CA PRO A 114 -17.76 6.79 12.98
C PRO A 114 -17.39 6.60 14.46
N GLN A 115 -18.31 6.04 15.25
CA GLN A 115 -18.14 5.72 16.67
C GLN A 115 -18.67 4.32 16.98
N SER A 116 -18.85 3.50 15.95
CA SER A 116 -19.49 2.19 16.02
C SER A 116 -18.55 1.11 15.51
N GLY A 117 -18.33 0.09 16.32
CA GLY A 117 -17.37 -0.96 16.04
C GLY A 117 -16.96 -1.74 17.29
N ALA A 118 -16.17 -2.79 17.09
CA ALA A 118 -15.67 -3.60 18.19
C ALA A 118 -14.21 -4.00 17.97
N VAL A 119 -13.56 -4.31 19.08
CA VAL A 119 -12.28 -5.02 19.12
C VAL A 119 -12.53 -6.42 19.64
N LEU A 120 -12.04 -7.42 18.92
CA LEU A 120 -12.09 -8.83 19.26
C LEU A 120 -10.67 -9.30 19.53
N ILE A 121 -10.42 -9.80 20.74
CA ILE A 121 -9.12 -10.33 21.14
C ILE A 121 -9.31 -11.80 21.46
N GLY A 122 -8.64 -12.69 20.74
CA GLY A 122 -8.64 -14.10 21.06
C GLY A 122 -8.16 -14.32 22.49
N THR A 123 -8.83 -15.20 23.22
CA THR A 123 -8.51 -15.54 24.61
C THR A 123 -8.34 -17.05 24.78
N GLU A 124 -7.17 -17.45 25.26
CA GLU A 124 -6.85 -18.82 25.67
C GLU A 124 -7.20 -19.08 27.15
N ASP A 125 -7.27 -18.02 27.97
CA ASP A 125 -7.60 -18.08 29.39
C ASP A 125 -8.52 -16.91 29.77
N ALA A 126 -9.82 -17.18 29.81
CA ALA A 126 -10.84 -16.18 30.14
C ALA A 126 -10.71 -15.66 31.58
N GLU A 127 -10.28 -16.51 32.53
CA GLU A 127 -10.11 -16.11 33.94
C GLU A 127 -8.95 -15.12 34.07
N ALA A 128 -7.81 -15.42 33.46
CA ALA A 128 -6.67 -14.50 33.42
C ALA A 128 -6.98 -13.21 32.64
N THR A 129 -7.82 -13.28 31.60
CA THR A 129 -8.31 -12.08 30.89
C THR A 129 -9.21 -11.23 31.80
N GLU A 130 -10.09 -11.85 32.58
CA GLU A 130 -10.94 -11.15 33.55
C GLU A 130 -10.13 -10.50 34.66
N ASP A 131 -9.13 -11.19 35.20
CA ASP A 131 -8.21 -10.66 36.21
C ASP A 131 -7.45 -9.43 35.69
N PHE A 132 -6.92 -9.51 34.45
CA PHE A 132 -6.28 -8.39 33.78
C PHE A 132 -7.22 -7.17 33.67
N ILE A 133 -8.44 -7.38 33.19
CA ILE A 133 -9.45 -6.32 33.07
C ILE A 133 -9.86 -5.76 34.44
N ALA A 134 -10.02 -6.62 35.45
CA ALA A 134 -10.39 -6.22 36.80
C ALA A 134 -9.32 -5.33 37.44
N ALA A 135 -8.04 -5.68 37.27
CA ALA A 135 -6.93 -4.88 37.79
C ALA A 135 -6.84 -3.50 37.12
N ILE A 136 -7.04 -3.41 35.79
CA ILE A 136 -7.15 -2.10 35.10
C ILE A 136 -8.33 -1.30 35.65
N ASN A 137 -9.50 -1.94 35.81
CA ASN A 137 -10.71 -1.27 36.29
C ASN A 137 -10.58 -0.77 37.73
N GLU A 138 -9.86 -1.49 38.60
CA GLU A 138 -9.58 -1.08 39.97
C GLU A 138 -8.74 0.20 40.01
N VAL A 139 -7.65 0.24 39.24
CA VAL A 139 -6.77 1.42 39.16
C VAL A 139 -7.52 2.64 38.61
N GLU A 140 -8.38 2.43 37.62
CA GLU A 140 -9.16 3.48 36.97
C GLU A 140 -10.45 3.86 37.72
N GLY A 141 -10.81 3.13 38.78
CA GLY A 141 -12.05 3.31 39.52
C GLY A 141 -13.31 3.07 38.68
N ILE A 142 -13.23 2.22 37.65
CA ILE A 142 -14.32 1.91 36.74
C ILE A 142 -15.30 0.98 37.44
N LYS A 143 -16.59 1.32 37.35
CA LYS A 143 -17.67 0.46 37.85
C LYS A 143 -18.18 -0.41 36.73
N ILE A 144 -18.16 -1.70 36.99
CA ILE A 144 -18.72 -2.73 36.12
C ILE A 144 -20.12 -3.08 36.62
N GLU A 145 -21.07 -3.18 35.70
CA GLU A 145 -22.44 -3.64 35.93
C GLU A 145 -22.70 -4.87 35.04
N PRO A 146 -22.92 -6.05 35.63
CA PRO A 146 -23.27 -7.23 34.84
C PRO A 146 -24.66 -7.06 34.23
N LYS A 147 -24.78 -7.36 32.95
CA LYS A 147 -26.02 -7.35 32.17
C LYS A 147 -26.13 -8.63 31.34
N THR A 148 -27.29 -8.85 30.75
CA THR A 148 -27.55 -10.01 29.89
C THR A 148 -28.33 -9.56 28.67
N TYR A 149 -27.95 -10.06 27.50
CA TYR A 149 -28.65 -9.84 26.23
C TYR A 149 -28.60 -11.11 25.40
N GLU A 150 -29.74 -11.55 24.85
CA GLU A 150 -29.88 -12.80 24.09
C GLU A 150 -29.23 -14.04 24.76
N GLY A 151 -29.23 -14.08 26.10
CA GLY A 151 -28.65 -15.19 26.87
C GLY A 151 -27.14 -15.10 27.09
N VAL A 152 -26.46 -14.10 26.53
CA VAL A 152 -25.04 -13.80 26.76
C VAL A 152 -24.92 -12.80 27.91
N GLU A 153 -24.12 -13.14 28.92
CA GLU A 153 -23.75 -12.21 29.99
C GLU A 153 -22.62 -11.29 29.52
N TYR A 154 -22.74 -10.01 29.83
CA TYR A 154 -21.74 -9.00 29.49
C TYR A 154 -21.56 -7.98 30.60
N GLN A 155 -20.39 -7.37 30.60
CA GLN A 155 -19.96 -6.44 31.62
C GLN A 155 -20.08 -5.02 31.08
N PHE A 156 -21.09 -4.29 31.56
CA PHE A 156 -21.31 -2.90 31.17
C PHE A 156 -20.47 -1.94 32.01
N MET A 157 -19.91 -0.94 31.36
CA MET A 157 -19.15 0.13 32.01
C MET A 157 -19.46 1.48 31.37
N GLN A 158 -19.15 2.56 32.06
CA GLN A 158 -19.42 3.89 31.51
C GLN A 158 -18.56 4.16 30.26
N GLY A 159 -19.17 4.05 29.08
CA GLY A 159 -18.53 4.28 27.78
C GLY A 159 -18.29 3.03 26.94
N GLY A 160 -18.73 1.84 27.37
CA GLY A 160 -18.63 0.61 26.60
C GLY A 160 -19.11 -0.62 27.37
N ALA A 161 -18.88 -1.79 26.79
CA ALA A 161 -19.13 -3.08 27.39
C ALA A 161 -18.14 -4.11 26.84
N TYR A 162 -17.93 -5.18 27.59
CA TYR A 162 -17.24 -6.36 27.06
C TYR A 162 -17.99 -7.65 27.40
N ALA A 163 -17.82 -8.66 26.54
CA ALA A 163 -18.31 -10.01 26.76
C ALA A 163 -17.29 -11.03 26.28
N PHE A 164 -17.38 -12.24 26.80
CA PHE A 164 -16.68 -13.40 26.24
C PHE A 164 -17.66 -14.14 25.32
N ILE A 165 -17.34 -14.19 24.03
CA ILE A 165 -18.16 -14.82 22.99
C ILE A 165 -17.24 -15.78 22.25
N ASP A 166 -17.61 -17.05 22.24
CA ASP A 166 -16.74 -18.15 21.81
C ASP A 166 -15.36 -18.08 22.50
N ASP A 167 -14.27 -17.93 21.75
CA ASP A 167 -12.93 -17.77 22.28
C ASP A 167 -12.39 -16.34 22.12
N PHE A 168 -13.28 -15.36 22.13
CA PHE A 168 -12.94 -13.95 22.05
C PHE A 168 -13.42 -13.17 23.26
N MET A 169 -12.57 -12.28 23.76
CA MET A 169 -13.02 -11.10 24.48
C MET A 169 -13.43 -10.05 23.44
N VAL A 170 -14.71 -9.68 23.44
CA VAL A 170 -15.26 -8.64 22.57
C VAL A 170 -15.47 -7.38 23.40
N SER A 171 -14.87 -6.27 22.99
CA SER A 171 -15.00 -4.96 23.65
C SER A 171 -15.51 -3.92 22.66
N ALA A 172 -16.62 -3.26 23.00
CA ALA A 172 -17.33 -2.36 22.10
C ALA A 172 -18.24 -1.38 22.87
N PRO A 173 -18.78 -0.32 22.24
CA PRO A 173 -20.00 0.31 22.72
C PRO A 173 -21.11 -0.72 22.95
N GLU A 174 -22.00 -0.50 23.94
CA GLU A 174 -23.01 -1.50 24.33
C GLU A 174 -23.92 -1.91 23.15
N GLU A 175 -24.23 -0.97 22.25
CA GLU A 175 -25.05 -1.26 21.06
C GLU A 175 -24.29 -2.16 20.06
N ASP A 176 -23.02 -1.90 19.80
CA ASP A 176 -22.21 -2.70 18.89
C ASP A 176 -21.90 -4.09 19.47
N LEU A 177 -21.71 -4.20 20.79
CA LEU A 177 -21.57 -5.50 21.45
C LEU A 177 -22.82 -6.35 21.26
N ARG A 178 -24.01 -5.73 21.33
CA ARG A 178 -25.26 -6.44 21.07
C ARG A 178 -25.36 -6.89 19.62
N SER A 179 -24.88 -6.10 18.66
CA SER A 179 -24.80 -6.53 17.27
C SER A 179 -23.92 -7.77 17.10
N VAL A 180 -22.77 -7.84 17.79
CA VAL A 180 -21.92 -9.04 17.79
C VAL A 180 -22.66 -10.25 18.40
N ILE A 181 -23.38 -10.05 19.51
CA ILE A 181 -24.21 -11.10 20.12
C ILE A 181 -25.34 -11.56 19.18
N ASP A 182 -25.98 -10.64 18.46
CA ASP A 182 -27.03 -10.95 17.48
C ASP A 182 -26.47 -11.80 16.32
N VAL A 183 -25.25 -11.49 15.84
CA VAL A 183 -24.54 -12.31 14.85
C VAL A 183 -24.24 -13.71 15.41
N HIS A 184 -23.66 -13.80 16.61
CA HIS A 184 -23.41 -15.07 17.30
C HIS A 184 -24.70 -15.91 17.50
N ALA A 185 -25.86 -15.25 17.70
CA ALA A 185 -27.16 -15.89 17.84
C ALA A 185 -27.78 -16.36 16.49
N GLY A 186 -27.05 -16.23 15.37
CA GLY A 186 -27.48 -16.65 14.03
C GLY A 186 -27.88 -15.50 13.09
N GLY A 187 -27.50 -14.27 13.43
CA GLY A 187 -27.52 -13.15 12.50
C GLY A 187 -26.50 -13.33 11.37
N ARG A 188 -26.61 -12.51 10.32
CA ARG A 188 -25.70 -12.56 9.16
C ARG A 188 -24.34 -11.96 9.53
N SER A 189 -23.26 -12.70 9.34
CA SER A 189 -21.90 -12.21 9.57
C SER A 189 -21.29 -11.61 8.30
N LEU A 190 -20.14 -10.94 8.42
CA LEU A 190 -19.35 -10.49 7.26
C LEU A 190 -18.85 -11.68 6.42
N ALA A 191 -18.65 -12.86 7.03
CA ALA A 191 -18.28 -14.09 6.34
C ALA A 191 -19.37 -14.59 5.37
N ASP A 192 -20.63 -14.17 5.58
CA ASP A 192 -21.76 -14.50 4.71
C ASP A 192 -21.97 -13.47 3.56
N VAL A 193 -21.06 -12.52 3.38
CA VAL A 193 -21.21 -11.45 2.39
C VAL A 193 -20.40 -11.79 1.14
N ASP A 194 -21.11 -12.05 0.03
CA ASP A 194 -20.53 -12.44 -1.26
C ASP A 194 -19.35 -11.55 -1.68
N ARG A 195 -19.50 -10.22 -1.60
CA ARG A 195 -18.44 -9.26 -1.95
C ARG A 195 -17.15 -9.45 -1.14
N TYR A 196 -17.25 -9.81 0.14
CA TYR A 196 -16.10 -10.09 1.00
C TYR A 196 -15.45 -11.39 0.57
N THR A 197 -16.25 -12.46 0.44
CA THR A 197 -15.76 -13.80 0.11
C THR A 197 -15.18 -13.90 -1.28
N ASP A 198 -15.69 -13.11 -2.24
CA ASP A 198 -15.19 -13.08 -3.62
C ASP A 198 -13.80 -12.45 -3.66
N ILE A 199 -13.57 -11.35 -2.93
CA ILE A 199 -12.24 -10.73 -2.85
C ILE A 199 -11.27 -11.61 -2.05
N GLU A 200 -11.72 -12.21 -0.94
CA GLU A 200 -10.88 -13.06 -0.09
C GLU A 200 -10.29 -14.25 -0.87
N GLN A 201 -11.05 -14.80 -1.82
CA GLN A 201 -10.63 -15.93 -2.67
C GLN A 201 -9.50 -15.57 -3.65
N GLU A 202 -9.31 -14.30 -3.97
CA GLU A 202 -8.21 -13.83 -4.83
C GLU A 202 -6.87 -13.74 -4.08
N LEU A 203 -6.91 -13.68 -2.75
CA LEU A 203 -5.73 -13.52 -1.89
C LEU A 203 -5.12 -14.87 -1.48
N VAL A 204 -3.83 -14.86 -1.14
CA VAL A 204 -3.19 -16.04 -0.56
C VAL A 204 -3.83 -16.41 0.79
N ALA A 205 -4.15 -17.69 0.98
CA ALA A 205 -4.80 -18.16 2.20
C ALA A 205 -3.91 -18.08 3.46
N ASP A 206 -2.61 -18.36 3.32
CA ASP A 206 -1.65 -18.30 4.44
C ASP A 206 -1.08 -16.89 4.58
N ARG A 207 -1.73 -16.07 5.40
CA ARG A 207 -1.42 -14.65 5.62
C ARG A 207 -1.31 -14.31 7.10
N ILE A 208 -0.65 -13.19 7.41
CA ILE A 208 -0.44 -12.68 8.78
C ILE A 208 -1.49 -11.65 9.14
N PHE A 209 -1.89 -10.81 8.18
CA PHE A 209 -2.95 -9.84 8.39
C PHE A 209 -3.83 -9.70 7.16
N THR A 210 -5.05 -9.23 7.38
CA THR A 210 -6.03 -8.87 6.36
C THR A 210 -6.72 -7.58 6.76
N MET A 211 -6.99 -6.69 5.81
CA MET A 211 -7.78 -5.48 5.98
C MET A 211 -8.77 -5.38 4.82
N TYR A 212 -10.05 -5.49 5.11
CA TYR A 212 -11.15 -5.26 4.19
C TYR A 212 -11.73 -3.87 4.39
N LEU A 213 -12.04 -3.20 3.28
CA LEU A 213 -12.64 -1.87 3.25
C LEU A 213 -13.81 -1.84 2.27
N ASP A 214 -14.96 -1.37 2.72
CA ASP A 214 -16.10 -0.94 1.90
C ASP A 214 -15.98 0.58 1.67
N THR A 215 -15.65 1.00 0.45
CA THR A 215 -15.38 2.41 0.15
C THR A 215 -16.66 3.24 0.19
N GLU A 216 -17.79 2.68 -0.26
CA GLU A 216 -19.10 3.33 -0.18
C GLU A 216 -19.47 3.58 1.29
N GLY A 217 -19.39 2.54 2.12
CA GLY A 217 -19.65 2.64 3.55
C GLY A 217 -18.71 3.61 4.28
N LEU A 218 -17.42 3.60 3.93
CA LEU A 218 -16.44 4.54 4.49
C LEU A 218 -16.79 5.99 4.15
N VAL A 219 -17.20 6.26 2.92
CA VAL A 219 -17.53 7.62 2.50
C VAL A 219 -18.81 8.13 3.19
N GLU A 220 -19.84 7.29 3.29
CA GLU A 220 -21.04 7.63 4.06
C GLU A 220 -20.70 7.90 5.53
N MET A 221 -19.79 7.10 6.10
CA MET A 221 -19.27 7.27 7.44
C MET A 221 -18.55 8.62 7.63
N ILE A 222 -17.65 8.99 6.73
CA ILE A 222 -16.92 10.28 6.80
C ILE A 222 -17.88 11.46 6.59
N GLY A 223 -18.81 11.35 5.64
CA GLY A 223 -19.82 12.37 5.36
C GLY A 223 -20.74 12.63 6.56
N SER A 224 -21.20 11.57 7.22
CA SER A 224 -22.06 11.67 8.41
C SER A 224 -21.33 12.23 9.64
N ALA A 225 -20.00 12.03 9.73
CA ALA A 225 -19.17 12.61 10.79
C ALA A 225 -18.95 14.13 10.64
N GLY A 226 -19.28 14.72 9.48
CA GLY A 226 -19.18 16.15 9.24
C GLY A 226 -17.74 16.68 9.24
N VAL A 227 -16.79 15.88 8.76
CA VAL A 227 -15.36 16.23 8.71
C VAL A 227 -15.15 17.49 7.86
N PRO A 228 -14.69 18.62 8.44
CA PRO A 228 -14.49 19.85 7.69
C PRO A 228 -13.44 19.68 6.58
N GLY A 229 -13.79 20.03 5.34
CA GLY A 229 -12.90 19.92 4.18
C GLY A 229 -13.00 18.59 3.43
N PHE A 230 -13.83 17.64 3.89
CA PHE A 230 -14.20 16.48 3.08
C PHE A 230 -15.28 16.91 2.07
N ALA A 231 -14.95 16.88 0.77
CA ALA A 231 -15.83 17.32 -0.30
C ALA A 231 -16.96 16.31 -0.64
N GLY A 232 -17.00 15.15 0.03
CA GLY A 232 -17.80 14.01 -0.37
C GLY A 232 -16.99 13.03 -1.23
N PRO A 233 -17.57 11.89 -1.64
CA PRO A 233 -16.95 11.04 -2.65
C PRO A 233 -16.74 11.84 -3.93
N THR A 234 -15.63 11.64 -4.61
CA THR A 234 -15.62 11.75 -6.08
C THR A 234 -16.32 10.52 -6.64
N ASP A 235 -16.93 10.63 -7.82
CA ASP A 235 -17.55 9.47 -8.49
C ASP A 235 -16.54 8.29 -8.58
N GLU A 236 -15.25 8.60 -8.79
CA GLU A 236 -14.12 7.64 -8.78
C GLU A 236 -13.97 6.84 -7.47
N MET A 237 -14.18 7.44 -6.29
CA MET A 237 -14.03 6.71 -5.00
C MET A 237 -15.19 5.75 -4.72
N SER A 238 -16.38 6.08 -5.22
CA SER A 238 -17.56 5.23 -5.12
C SER A 238 -17.46 4.03 -6.07
N ASP A 239 -16.80 4.19 -7.22
CA ASP A 239 -16.64 3.12 -8.21
C ASP A 239 -15.59 2.04 -7.83
N VAL A 240 -14.78 2.26 -6.79
CA VAL A 240 -13.87 1.23 -6.24
C VAL A 240 -14.64 0.09 -5.54
N GLY A 241 -15.83 0.37 -5.01
CA GLY A 241 -16.67 -0.59 -4.29
C GLY A 241 -16.05 -1.09 -2.98
N SER A 242 -15.23 -2.13 -3.04
CA SER A 242 -14.59 -2.72 -1.85
C SER A 242 -13.21 -3.28 -2.18
N ALA A 243 -12.27 -3.18 -1.24
CA ALA A 243 -10.92 -3.70 -1.43
C ALA A 243 -10.43 -4.46 -0.20
N MET A 244 -9.52 -5.41 -0.40
CA MET A 244 -8.86 -6.14 0.67
C MET A 244 -7.35 -6.11 0.50
N LEU A 245 -6.65 -5.69 1.55
CA LEU A 245 -5.19 -5.75 1.68
C LEU A 245 -4.81 -6.92 2.58
N ALA A 246 -3.89 -7.77 2.15
CA ALA A 246 -3.28 -8.81 2.97
C ALA A 246 -1.77 -8.73 2.94
N GLY A 247 -1.13 -9.24 3.99
CA GLY A 247 0.33 -9.37 4.03
C GLY A 247 0.77 -10.73 4.57
N TYR A 248 1.86 -11.23 3.99
CA TYR A 248 2.45 -12.51 4.33
C TYR A 248 3.96 -12.50 4.07
N LEU A 249 4.63 -13.50 4.64
CA LEU A 249 6.07 -13.67 4.55
C LEU A 249 6.41 -14.88 3.71
N ARG A 250 7.54 -14.77 3.01
CA ARG A 250 8.33 -15.87 2.48
C ARG A 250 9.69 -15.87 3.18
N ASP A 251 10.48 -16.91 2.98
CA ASP A 251 11.84 -16.96 3.56
C ASP A 251 12.80 -15.94 2.95
N ASP A 252 12.45 -15.36 1.81
CA ASP A 252 13.25 -14.41 1.03
C ASP A 252 12.44 -13.18 0.58
N ALA A 253 11.23 -12.96 1.13
CA ALA A 253 10.41 -11.82 0.76
C ALA A 253 9.36 -11.42 1.79
N VAL A 254 9.02 -10.14 1.81
CA VAL A 254 7.78 -9.63 2.40
C VAL A 254 6.82 -9.30 1.26
N VAL A 255 5.59 -9.82 1.33
CA VAL A 255 4.61 -9.68 0.25
C VAL A 255 3.32 -9.04 0.78
N PHE A 256 2.82 -8.07 0.02
CA PHE A 256 1.52 -7.45 0.21
C PHE A 256 0.66 -7.69 -1.03
N GLU A 257 -0.60 -8.04 -0.82
CA GLU A 257 -1.59 -8.26 -1.87
C GLU A 257 -2.77 -7.31 -1.65
N LEU A 258 -3.16 -6.59 -2.69
CA LEU A 258 -4.36 -5.76 -2.72
C LEU A 258 -5.29 -6.31 -3.79
N ALA A 259 -6.50 -6.72 -3.40
CA ALA A 259 -7.51 -7.23 -4.31
C ALA A 259 -8.83 -6.46 -4.18
N GLY A 260 -9.63 -6.50 -5.24
CA GLY A 260 -10.94 -5.84 -5.30
C GLY A 260 -11.62 -6.13 -6.63
N PRO A 261 -12.88 -5.69 -6.82
CA PRO A 261 -13.56 -5.78 -8.09
C PRO A 261 -12.90 -4.83 -9.10
N THR A 262 -12.98 -5.16 -10.38
CA THR A 262 -12.53 -4.25 -11.46
C THR A 262 -13.41 -2.99 -11.49
N GLY A 263 -12.98 -1.95 -10.77
CA GLY A 263 -13.50 -0.58 -10.83
C GLY A 263 -12.42 0.41 -11.28
N GLU A 264 -12.74 1.70 -11.34
CA GLU A 264 -11.74 2.75 -11.56
C GLU A 264 -10.90 2.89 -10.28
N LEU A 265 -9.82 2.12 -10.19
CA LEU A 265 -8.86 2.33 -9.11
C LEU A 265 -8.24 3.71 -9.26
N PRO A 266 -8.10 4.49 -8.17
CA PRO A 266 -7.36 5.76 -8.16
C PRO A 266 -5.84 5.56 -8.34
N ILE A 267 -5.42 4.33 -8.66
CA ILE A 267 -4.05 3.93 -8.94
C ILE A 267 -4.07 3.46 -10.40
N PRO A 268 -3.20 4.00 -11.28
CA PRO A 268 -3.11 3.54 -12.67
C PRO A 268 -2.68 2.08 -12.68
N THR A 269 -3.67 1.22 -12.70
CA THR A 269 -3.51 -0.22 -12.66
C THR A 269 -4.22 -0.72 -13.90
N GLY A 270 -3.47 -1.44 -14.72
CA GLY A 270 -3.93 -2.05 -15.96
C GLY A 270 -2.84 -2.98 -16.44
N PRO A 271 -3.14 -3.88 -17.40
CA PRO A 271 -2.13 -4.77 -17.94
C PRO A 271 -1.00 -3.92 -18.53
N PHE A 272 0.15 -3.97 -17.90
CA PHE A 272 1.35 -3.24 -18.31
C PHE A 272 2.57 -4.08 -17.98
N ASP A 273 3.43 -4.27 -18.98
CA ASP A 273 4.66 -5.03 -18.83
C ASP A 273 5.89 -4.12 -19.02
N LEU A 274 6.69 -4.01 -17.95
CA LEU A 274 7.99 -3.34 -17.95
C LEU A 274 9.10 -4.11 -18.66
N SER A 275 8.88 -5.39 -18.99
CA SER A 275 9.90 -6.28 -19.52
C SER A 275 10.53 -5.80 -20.83
N ASP A 276 9.77 -5.04 -21.63
CA ASP A 276 10.15 -4.51 -22.93
C ASP A 276 10.21 -2.96 -22.95
N GLY A 277 11.22 -2.41 -23.63
CA GLY A 277 11.40 -0.96 -23.84
C GLY A 277 12.03 -0.21 -22.65
N VAL A 278 12.61 -0.94 -21.70
CA VAL A 278 13.45 -0.44 -20.61
C VAL A 278 14.82 -1.13 -20.71
N PRO A 279 15.96 -0.44 -20.57
CA PRO A 279 17.27 -1.08 -20.64
C PRO A 279 17.58 -1.99 -19.45
N SER A 280 18.41 -3.02 -19.67
CA SER A 280 18.76 -4.08 -18.71
C SER A 280 19.45 -3.58 -17.42
N ASP A 281 20.12 -2.44 -17.48
CA ASP A 281 20.83 -1.83 -16.35
C ASP A 281 20.01 -0.72 -15.64
N ALA A 282 18.72 -0.61 -15.95
CA ALA A 282 17.82 0.25 -15.20
C ALA A 282 17.67 -0.29 -13.76
N TRP A 283 17.97 0.56 -12.79
CA TRP A 283 17.77 0.25 -11.37
C TRP A 283 16.45 0.80 -10.84
N PHE A 284 15.76 1.65 -11.59
CA PHE A 284 14.39 2.05 -11.33
C PHE A 284 13.61 1.96 -12.63
N ALA A 285 12.43 1.38 -12.58
CA ALA A 285 11.49 1.37 -13.69
C ALA A 285 10.05 1.48 -13.16
N LEU A 286 9.24 2.31 -13.83
CA LEU A 286 7.83 2.51 -13.53
C LEU A 286 7.04 2.55 -14.84
N GLY A 287 5.92 1.84 -14.86
CA GLY A 287 5.03 1.70 -15.98
C GLY A 287 3.62 2.13 -15.59
N SER A 288 2.92 2.79 -16.50
CA SER A 288 1.52 3.14 -16.32
C SER A 288 0.82 3.04 -17.67
N PRO A 289 -0.23 2.22 -17.81
CA PRO A 289 -1.01 2.19 -19.04
C PRO A 289 -1.83 3.47 -19.19
N GLY A 290 -2.09 3.89 -20.43
CA GLY A 290 -3.07 4.93 -20.75
C GLY A 290 -2.94 6.27 -20.00
N VAL A 291 -1.72 6.83 -19.90
CA VAL A 291 -1.41 8.01 -19.09
C VAL A 291 -2.23 9.25 -19.46
N GLY A 292 -2.66 9.38 -20.72
CA GLY A 292 -3.54 10.47 -21.16
C GLY A 292 -4.84 10.53 -20.37
N LYS A 293 -5.49 9.38 -20.16
CA LYS A 293 -6.72 9.27 -19.36
C LYS A 293 -6.45 9.51 -17.88
N THR A 294 -5.37 8.95 -17.34
CA THR A 294 -4.99 9.15 -15.93
C THR A 294 -4.75 10.62 -15.60
N LEU A 295 -4.09 11.36 -16.49
CA LEU A 295 -3.89 12.81 -16.35
C LEU A 295 -5.20 13.58 -16.46
N GLU A 296 -6.11 13.17 -17.35
CA GLU A 296 -7.44 13.77 -17.49
C GLU A 296 -8.26 13.61 -16.20
N SER A 297 -8.37 12.39 -15.68
CA SER A 297 -8.99 12.08 -14.38
C SER A 297 -8.38 12.89 -13.23
N SER A 298 -7.05 12.98 -13.17
CA SER A 298 -6.34 13.77 -12.15
C SER A 298 -6.69 15.26 -12.22
N LEU A 299 -6.84 15.82 -13.43
CA LEU A 299 -7.25 17.20 -13.64
C LEU A 299 -8.72 17.41 -13.23
N GLU A 300 -9.60 16.44 -13.48
CA GLU A 300 -11.00 16.45 -13.04
C GLU A 300 -11.10 16.50 -11.51
N SER A 301 -10.38 15.60 -10.84
CA SER A 301 -10.26 15.54 -9.39
C SER A 301 -9.72 16.86 -8.80
N PHE A 302 -8.67 17.45 -9.39
CA PHE A 302 -8.14 18.75 -8.95
C PHE A 302 -9.14 19.89 -9.14
N ALA A 303 -9.82 19.93 -10.29
CA ALA A 303 -10.83 20.95 -10.58
C ALA A 303 -11.94 20.91 -9.52
N GLY A 304 -12.49 19.71 -9.26
CA GLY A 304 -13.51 19.49 -8.23
C GLY A 304 -13.07 19.96 -6.84
N ALA A 305 -11.86 19.60 -6.40
CA ALA A 305 -11.31 20.02 -5.11
C ALA A 305 -11.11 21.54 -4.99
N SER A 306 -10.76 22.21 -6.10
CA SER A 306 -10.58 23.67 -6.14
C SER A 306 -11.90 24.45 -6.22
N GLY A 307 -13.03 23.77 -6.44
CA GLY A 307 -14.32 24.40 -6.73
C GLY A 307 -14.38 25.05 -8.11
N ALA A 308 -13.41 24.80 -8.98
CA ALA A 308 -13.40 25.21 -10.38
C ALA A 308 -14.04 24.13 -11.26
N SER A 309 -14.54 24.52 -12.43
CA SER A 309 -14.87 23.53 -13.47
C SER A 309 -13.61 23.19 -14.26
N LEU A 310 -13.46 21.93 -14.66
CA LEU A 310 -12.32 21.54 -15.47
C LEU A 310 -12.33 22.30 -16.81
N GLU A 311 -13.51 22.52 -17.40
CA GLU A 311 -13.65 23.28 -18.65
C GLU A 311 -13.14 24.72 -18.50
N ALA A 312 -13.28 25.34 -17.32
CA ALA A 312 -12.72 26.66 -17.07
C ALA A 312 -11.19 26.63 -16.97
N LEU A 313 -10.61 25.62 -16.31
CA LEU A 313 -9.15 25.46 -16.24
C LEU A 313 -8.55 25.19 -17.62
N LEU A 314 -9.17 24.31 -18.41
CA LEU A 314 -8.75 24.00 -19.77
C LEU A 314 -8.91 25.22 -20.68
N GLY A 315 -10.02 25.95 -20.57
CA GLY A 315 -10.24 27.19 -21.32
C GLY A 315 -9.22 28.27 -21.00
N GLU A 316 -8.81 28.40 -19.74
CA GLU A 316 -7.76 29.32 -19.32
C GLU A 316 -6.39 28.91 -19.88
N PHE A 317 -6.05 27.61 -19.83
CA PHE A 317 -4.84 27.09 -20.46
C PHE A 317 -4.81 27.44 -21.95
N THR A 318 -5.89 27.15 -22.68
CA THR A 318 -6.00 27.47 -24.11
C THR A 318 -5.93 28.96 -24.39
N ALA A 319 -6.51 29.81 -23.53
CA ALA A 319 -6.43 31.26 -23.69
C ALA A 319 -5.01 31.80 -23.51
N GLN A 320 -4.21 31.19 -22.62
CA GLN A 320 -2.84 31.62 -22.34
C GLN A 320 -1.83 31.07 -23.34
N THR A 321 -1.93 29.78 -23.68
CA THR A 321 -0.94 29.07 -24.49
C THR A 321 -1.32 29.01 -25.96
N GLY A 322 -2.61 29.09 -26.28
CA GLY A 322 -3.16 28.87 -27.60
C GLY A 322 -3.43 27.39 -27.93
N PHE A 323 -3.21 26.47 -27.00
CA PHE A 323 -3.31 25.02 -27.21
C PHE A 323 -4.45 24.39 -26.40
N ASP A 324 -5.07 23.35 -26.95
CA ASP A 324 -6.10 22.55 -26.28
C ASP A 324 -5.43 21.37 -25.57
N LEU A 325 -5.41 21.37 -24.23
CA LEU A 325 -4.67 20.35 -23.47
C LEU A 325 -5.16 18.92 -23.77
N ARG A 326 -6.48 18.73 -23.89
CA ARG A 326 -7.06 17.41 -24.14
C ARG A 326 -6.72 16.94 -25.55
N THR A 327 -6.91 17.79 -26.54
CA THR A 327 -6.76 17.43 -27.95
C THR A 327 -5.30 17.36 -28.36
N ASP A 328 -4.50 18.37 -28.03
CA ASP A 328 -3.14 18.53 -28.53
C ASP A 328 -2.13 17.70 -27.72
N PHE A 329 -2.42 17.37 -26.46
CA PHE A 329 -1.49 16.65 -25.59
C PHE A 329 -2.03 15.32 -25.07
N LEU A 330 -3.21 15.29 -24.43
CA LEU A 330 -3.64 14.07 -23.72
C LEU A 330 -4.20 12.99 -24.65
N SER A 331 -4.82 13.37 -25.76
CA SER A 331 -5.60 12.45 -26.62
C SER A 331 -4.80 11.31 -27.24
N TRP A 332 -3.51 11.54 -27.52
CA TRP A 332 -2.64 10.57 -28.15
C TRP A 332 -1.80 9.77 -27.15
N MET A 333 -1.72 10.20 -25.88
CA MET A 333 -0.85 9.62 -24.87
C MET A 333 -1.35 8.25 -24.40
N GLU A 334 -0.62 7.21 -24.78
CA GLU A 334 -0.85 5.83 -24.37
C GLU A 334 -0.01 5.48 -23.14
N ASP A 335 0.77 4.41 -23.20
CA ASP A 335 1.48 3.90 -22.04
C ASP A 335 2.73 4.70 -21.73
N LEU A 336 2.91 5.02 -20.45
CA LEU A 336 4.07 5.67 -19.87
C LEU A 336 5.06 4.62 -19.38
N ARG A 337 6.34 4.81 -19.72
CA ARG A 337 7.49 4.14 -19.10
C ARG A 337 8.42 5.21 -18.54
N ILE A 338 8.90 5.00 -17.33
CA ILE A 338 9.96 5.79 -16.72
C ILE A 338 11.04 4.82 -16.32
N TYR A 339 12.29 5.13 -16.61
CA TYR A 339 13.41 4.41 -16.03
C TYR A 339 14.55 5.33 -15.64
N VAL A 340 15.36 4.86 -14.69
CA VAL A 340 16.63 5.47 -14.31
C VAL A 340 17.72 4.42 -14.31
N ARG A 341 18.89 4.79 -14.83
CA ARG A 341 20.07 3.93 -14.98
C ARG A 341 21.34 4.67 -14.61
N GLY A 342 22.40 3.88 -14.40
CA GLY A 342 23.73 4.41 -14.08
C GLY A 342 23.86 4.94 -12.64
N THR A 343 25.01 4.67 -12.02
CA THR A 343 25.29 5.00 -10.61
C THR A 343 26.42 6.02 -10.45
N GLY A 344 26.89 6.62 -11.54
CA GLY A 344 27.97 7.62 -11.55
C GLY A 344 27.57 8.90 -12.30
N LEU A 345 28.27 10.01 -12.02
CA LEU A 345 27.89 11.34 -12.53
C LEU A 345 27.88 11.45 -14.07
N LEU A 346 28.70 10.65 -14.76
CA LEU A 346 28.86 10.71 -16.22
C LEU A 346 28.01 9.68 -16.97
N ASN A 347 27.50 8.65 -16.30
CA ASN A 347 26.67 7.60 -16.89
C ASN A 347 25.26 7.55 -16.29
N PHE A 348 24.94 8.41 -15.32
CA PHE A 348 23.58 8.62 -14.84
C PHE A 348 22.71 9.10 -16.00
N GLY A 349 21.63 8.37 -16.24
CA GLY A 349 20.68 8.63 -17.30
C GLY A 349 19.30 8.14 -16.91
N GLY A 350 18.30 8.61 -17.63
CA GLY A 350 16.94 8.18 -17.43
C GLY A 350 16.07 8.76 -18.53
N ALA A 351 14.94 8.11 -18.77
CA ALA A 351 14.00 8.58 -19.75
C ALA A 351 12.57 8.38 -19.26
N VAL A 352 11.74 9.31 -19.68
CA VAL A 352 10.29 9.17 -19.71
C VAL A 352 9.92 8.88 -21.16
N SER A 353 9.17 7.82 -21.40
CA SER A 353 8.72 7.48 -22.74
C SER A 353 7.22 7.22 -22.75
N ILE A 354 6.51 7.86 -23.67
CA ILE A 354 5.04 7.84 -23.76
C ILE A 354 4.67 7.31 -25.13
N GLY A 355 3.96 6.18 -25.19
CA GLY A 355 3.41 5.64 -26.42
C GLY A 355 2.44 6.63 -27.07
N SER A 356 2.38 6.63 -28.40
CA SER A 356 1.49 7.51 -29.15
C SER A 356 0.55 6.74 -30.07
N SER A 357 -0.76 6.95 -29.89
CA SER A 357 -1.78 6.45 -30.80
C SER A 357 -1.86 7.23 -32.13
N ASP A 358 -1.30 8.45 -32.16
CA ASP A 358 -1.20 9.30 -33.35
C ASP A 358 0.19 9.97 -33.42
N PRO A 359 1.14 9.35 -34.15
CA PRO A 359 2.50 9.85 -34.28
C PRO A 359 2.62 11.22 -34.98
N ALA A 360 1.59 11.65 -35.72
CA ALA A 360 1.60 12.99 -36.32
C ALA A 360 1.19 14.03 -35.27
N ALA A 361 0.17 13.74 -34.48
CA ALA A 361 -0.26 14.58 -33.37
C ALA A 361 0.84 14.72 -32.31
N SER A 362 1.54 13.63 -31.96
CA SER A 362 2.63 13.70 -30.99
C SER A 362 3.83 14.53 -31.46
N ARG A 363 4.17 14.47 -32.76
CA ARG A 363 5.20 15.35 -33.36
C ARG A 363 4.79 16.81 -33.27
N GLU A 364 3.56 17.12 -33.65
CA GLU A 364 3.02 18.47 -33.55
C GLU A 364 3.03 18.96 -32.09
N ALA A 365 2.63 18.13 -31.14
CA ALA A 365 2.67 18.44 -29.71
C ALA A 365 4.10 18.76 -29.23
N VAL A 366 5.10 17.98 -29.64
CA VAL A 366 6.50 18.24 -29.30
C VAL A 366 6.99 19.55 -29.92
N ASP A 367 6.66 19.82 -31.18
CA ASP A 367 7.03 21.08 -31.85
C ASP A 367 6.42 22.30 -31.14
N GLN A 368 5.16 22.18 -30.69
CA GLN A 368 4.47 23.20 -29.89
C GLN A 368 5.17 23.41 -28.54
N LEU A 369 5.54 22.33 -27.83
CA LEU A 369 6.30 22.41 -26.57
C LEU A 369 7.67 23.06 -26.75
N MET A 370 8.38 22.72 -27.82
CA MET A 370 9.70 23.31 -28.10
C MET A 370 9.59 24.79 -28.46
N ALA A 371 8.53 25.20 -29.14
CA ALA A 371 8.25 26.61 -29.40
C ALA A 371 7.99 27.39 -28.10
N LEU A 372 7.24 26.81 -27.15
CA LEU A 372 7.04 27.39 -25.82
C LEU A 372 8.33 27.45 -25.01
N ALA A 373 9.11 26.37 -24.99
CA ALA A 373 10.40 26.32 -24.30
C ALA A 373 11.36 27.42 -24.80
N LEU A 374 11.39 27.65 -26.11
CA LEU A 374 12.17 28.73 -26.71
C LEU A 374 11.69 30.12 -26.24
N GLN A 375 10.39 30.35 -26.11
CA GLN A 375 9.82 31.60 -25.61
C GLN A 375 10.21 31.85 -24.14
N GLU A 376 10.26 30.78 -23.34
CA GLU A 376 10.67 30.82 -21.93
C GLU A 376 12.19 30.85 -21.72
N GLY A 377 12.98 30.92 -22.80
CA GLY A 377 14.44 31.06 -22.74
C GLY A 377 15.21 29.75 -22.62
N PHE A 378 14.60 28.62 -22.99
CA PHE A 378 15.22 27.31 -23.10
C PHE A 378 15.40 26.92 -24.58
N PRO A 379 16.42 27.44 -25.28
CA PRO A 379 16.64 27.11 -26.68
C PRO A 379 17.04 25.65 -26.84
N SER A 380 16.43 24.97 -27.80
CA SER A 380 16.84 23.63 -28.22
C SER A 380 17.76 23.68 -29.45
N GLN A 381 18.52 22.61 -29.65
CA GLN A 381 19.32 22.36 -30.85
C GLN A 381 18.77 21.11 -31.54
N PRO A 382 18.70 21.09 -32.88
CA PRO A 382 18.31 19.87 -33.59
C PRO A 382 19.40 18.81 -33.42
N VAL A 383 19.00 17.60 -33.10
CA VAL A 383 19.85 16.40 -33.04
C VAL A 383 19.15 15.25 -33.75
N GLU A 384 19.87 14.17 -34.03
CA GLU A 384 19.31 12.95 -34.63
C GLU A 384 19.52 11.80 -33.64
N ILE A 385 18.42 11.16 -33.22
CA ILE A 385 18.43 10.01 -32.30
C ILE A 385 17.83 8.83 -33.04
N ALA A 386 18.59 7.74 -33.21
CA ALA A 386 18.12 6.55 -33.94
C ALA A 386 17.47 6.85 -35.31
N GLY A 387 17.96 7.88 -36.03
CA GLY A 387 17.41 8.31 -37.32
C GLY A 387 16.17 9.21 -37.24
N ILE A 388 15.79 9.67 -36.05
CA ILE A 388 14.65 10.57 -35.79
C ILE A 388 15.17 11.98 -35.51
N GLU A 389 14.69 12.96 -36.28
CA GLU A 389 14.93 14.39 -35.99
C GLU A 389 14.33 14.74 -34.62
N SER A 390 15.19 15.20 -33.72
CA SER A 390 14.92 15.36 -32.30
C SER A 390 15.48 16.69 -31.78
N TYR A 391 15.19 17.01 -30.52
CA TYR A 391 15.59 18.28 -29.89
C TYR A 391 16.46 18.04 -28.67
N ALA A 392 17.61 18.73 -28.58
CA ALA A 392 18.46 18.74 -27.39
C ALA A 392 18.45 20.10 -26.70
N ILE A 393 18.13 20.12 -25.42
CA ILE A 393 18.12 21.31 -24.57
C ILE A 393 19.32 21.22 -23.62
N SER A 394 20.27 22.15 -23.74
CA SER A 394 21.44 22.21 -22.87
C SER A 394 21.09 22.80 -21.51
N ILE A 395 21.38 22.07 -20.43
CA ILE A 395 21.24 22.58 -19.05
C ILE A 395 22.59 23.15 -18.59
N PRO A 396 22.68 24.44 -18.21
CA PRO A 396 23.92 25.01 -17.69
C PRO A 396 24.45 24.25 -16.47
N GLY A 397 25.70 23.79 -16.54
CA GLY A 397 26.35 23.06 -15.45
C GLY A 397 26.04 21.56 -15.39
N SER A 398 25.18 21.05 -16.28
CA SER A 398 24.93 19.63 -16.42
C SER A 398 25.90 18.98 -17.43
N PRO A 399 26.35 17.73 -17.19
CA PRO A 399 27.16 16.97 -18.14
C PRO A 399 26.40 16.45 -19.37
N GLN A 400 25.06 16.41 -19.34
CA GLN A 400 24.24 15.82 -20.41
C GLN A 400 23.08 16.77 -20.79
N PRO A 401 22.64 16.81 -22.06
CA PRO A 401 21.45 17.55 -22.44
C PRO A 401 20.17 16.81 -22.03
N ILE A 402 19.04 17.53 -22.00
CA ILE A 402 17.72 16.90 -22.11
C ILE A 402 17.44 16.67 -23.59
N VAL A 403 17.04 15.46 -23.95
CA VAL A 403 16.70 15.12 -25.33
C VAL A 403 15.21 14.83 -25.41
N VAL A 404 14.55 15.40 -26.41
CA VAL A 404 13.13 15.18 -26.70
C VAL A 404 13.02 14.57 -28.10
N VAL A 405 12.58 13.32 -28.15
CA VAL A 405 12.34 12.57 -29.39
C VAL A 405 10.83 12.50 -29.64
N PRO A 406 10.34 12.95 -30.81
CA PRO A 406 8.94 12.83 -31.17
C PRO A 406 8.64 11.57 -32.01
N GLY A 407 7.36 11.20 -32.17
CA GLY A 407 6.92 10.16 -33.09
C GLY A 407 6.04 9.10 -32.44
N ASP A 408 6.25 7.84 -32.82
CA ASP A 408 5.45 6.70 -32.33
C ASP A 408 5.56 6.52 -30.81
N ARG A 409 6.64 7.06 -30.24
CA ARG A 409 6.84 7.24 -28.82
C ARG A 409 7.49 8.60 -28.61
N VAL A 410 6.93 9.40 -27.70
CA VAL A 410 7.58 10.62 -27.25
C VAL A 410 8.52 10.27 -26.12
N VAL A 411 9.82 10.53 -26.30
CA VAL A 411 10.85 10.29 -25.29
C VAL A 411 11.38 11.62 -24.78
N ILE A 412 11.44 11.77 -23.46
CA ILE A 412 12.15 12.86 -22.78
C ILE A 412 13.23 12.21 -21.92
N SER A 413 14.49 12.38 -22.29
CA SER A 413 15.61 11.74 -21.60
C SER A 413 16.64 12.73 -21.08
N TYR A 414 17.44 12.28 -20.12
CA TYR A 414 18.68 12.92 -19.72
C TYR A 414 19.85 12.17 -20.37
N GLY A 415 20.41 12.76 -21.44
CA GLY A 415 21.46 12.17 -22.28
C GLY A 415 20.93 11.50 -23.55
N GLU A 416 21.73 11.56 -24.62
CA GLU A 416 21.40 11.00 -25.94
C GLU A 416 21.32 9.47 -25.92
N ALA A 417 22.24 8.78 -25.21
CA ALA A 417 22.20 7.33 -25.05
C ALA A 417 20.89 6.87 -24.40
N ALA A 418 20.46 7.54 -23.33
CA ALA A 418 19.17 7.26 -22.70
C ALA A 418 17.97 7.56 -23.63
N ALA A 419 18.11 8.45 -24.61
CA ALA A 419 17.06 8.64 -25.62
C ALA A 419 16.99 7.42 -26.56
N GLU A 420 18.15 6.92 -27.01
CA GLU A 420 18.26 5.75 -27.89
C GLU A 420 17.71 4.49 -27.20
N ASP A 421 18.11 4.20 -25.97
CA ASP A 421 17.66 3.00 -25.24
C ASP A 421 16.15 3.03 -24.92
N ALA A 422 15.55 4.20 -24.75
CA ALA A 422 14.12 4.32 -24.52
C ALA A 422 13.28 4.02 -25.77
N LEU A 423 13.88 4.12 -26.96
CA LEU A 423 13.27 3.74 -28.22
C LEU A 423 13.45 2.24 -28.48
N ASP A 424 14.69 1.76 -28.40
CA ASP A 424 15.06 0.38 -28.71
C ASP A 424 16.31 -0.02 -27.90
N PRO A 425 16.15 -0.58 -26.69
CA PRO A 425 17.28 -0.97 -25.86
C PRO A 425 17.97 -2.21 -26.44
N ASP A 426 19.31 -2.17 -26.57
CA ASP A 426 20.12 -3.31 -27.04
C ASP A 426 19.90 -4.56 -26.18
N GLU A 427 19.82 -4.36 -24.86
CA GLU A 427 19.48 -5.38 -23.87
C GLU A 427 18.27 -4.88 -23.06
N PRO A 428 17.10 -5.52 -23.18
CA PRO A 428 15.91 -5.10 -22.44
C PRO A 428 15.95 -5.54 -20.97
N LEU A 429 15.11 -4.93 -20.14
CA LEU A 429 15.00 -5.23 -18.71
C LEU A 429 14.70 -6.72 -18.45
N SER A 430 13.97 -7.37 -19.35
CA SER A 430 13.74 -8.83 -19.32
C SER A 430 15.00 -9.70 -19.32
N THR A 431 16.17 -9.17 -19.72
CA THR A 431 17.45 -9.90 -19.65
C THR A 431 18.26 -9.62 -18.39
N SER A 432 17.79 -8.71 -17.52
CA SER A 432 18.45 -8.39 -16.24
C SER A 432 18.28 -9.51 -15.22
N GLU A 433 19.37 -9.95 -14.59
CA GLU A 433 19.32 -10.98 -13.54
C GLU A 433 18.53 -10.49 -12.31
N GLY A 434 18.70 -9.23 -11.91
CA GLY A 434 17.97 -8.64 -10.78
C GLY A 434 16.47 -8.53 -11.05
N PHE A 435 16.08 -8.13 -12.26
CA PHE A 435 14.67 -8.10 -12.65
C PHE A 435 14.08 -9.50 -12.77
N ALA A 436 14.82 -10.47 -13.29
CA ALA A 436 14.38 -11.86 -13.38
C ALA A 436 14.15 -12.48 -11.99
N SER A 437 15.06 -12.24 -11.02
CA SER A 437 14.87 -12.64 -9.62
C SER A 437 13.60 -11.98 -9.04
N ALA A 438 13.42 -10.69 -9.28
CA ALA A 438 12.25 -9.96 -8.81
C ALA A 438 10.94 -10.50 -9.40
N LEU A 439 10.90 -10.80 -10.70
CA LEU A 439 9.73 -11.40 -11.35
C LEU A 439 9.40 -12.78 -10.78
N GLU A 440 10.40 -13.61 -10.47
CA GLU A 440 10.18 -14.90 -9.81
C GLU A 440 9.48 -14.71 -8.46
N LYS A 441 9.91 -13.73 -7.66
CA LYS A 441 9.26 -13.42 -6.37
C LYS A 441 7.89 -12.76 -6.55
N LEU A 442 7.69 -11.95 -7.59
CA LEU A 442 6.38 -11.40 -7.93
C LEU A 442 5.36 -12.51 -8.23
N GLY A 443 5.80 -13.60 -8.86
CA GLY A 443 5.03 -14.82 -9.07
C GLY A 443 4.21 -14.81 -10.37
N ASP A 444 3.78 -16.01 -10.76
CA ASP A 444 3.21 -16.28 -12.09
C ASP A 444 1.94 -15.47 -12.41
N GLY A 445 1.87 -14.98 -13.65
CA GLY A 445 0.68 -14.31 -14.20
C GLY A 445 0.48 -12.87 -13.73
N MET A 446 1.49 -12.27 -13.11
CA MET A 446 1.51 -10.85 -12.75
C MET A 446 2.28 -10.05 -13.81
N ASP A 447 1.67 -8.97 -14.30
CA ASP A 447 2.34 -8.01 -15.19
C ASP A 447 3.05 -6.95 -14.33
N ALA A 448 4.37 -6.87 -14.44
CA ALA A 448 5.18 -5.97 -13.61
C ALA A 448 5.12 -4.54 -14.13
N TYR A 449 4.73 -3.61 -13.26
CA TYR A 449 4.64 -2.18 -13.57
C TYR A 449 5.57 -1.32 -12.70
N PHE A 450 6.24 -1.89 -11.70
CA PHE A 450 7.25 -1.19 -10.90
C PHE A 450 8.42 -2.10 -10.58
N PHE A 451 9.64 -1.58 -10.69
CA PHE A 451 10.87 -2.25 -10.27
C PHE A 451 11.86 -1.25 -9.68
N LEU A 452 12.51 -1.65 -8.59
CA LEU A 452 13.58 -0.90 -7.94
C LEU A 452 14.66 -1.88 -7.48
N ASP A 453 15.87 -1.71 -7.99
CA ASP A 453 17.09 -2.39 -7.56
C ASP A 453 17.71 -1.58 -6.40
N ILE A 454 17.67 -2.16 -5.21
CA ILE A 454 18.10 -1.49 -3.98
C ILE A 454 19.63 -1.44 -3.89
N ASP A 455 20.34 -2.45 -4.41
CA ASP A 455 21.80 -2.48 -4.45
C ASP A 455 22.36 -1.33 -5.29
N ALA A 456 21.76 -1.07 -6.44
CA ALA A 456 22.14 0.04 -7.29
C ALA A 456 21.86 1.40 -6.63
N VAL A 457 20.74 1.55 -5.91
CA VAL A 457 20.43 2.76 -5.13
C VAL A 457 21.44 2.97 -4.00
N GLN A 458 21.81 1.91 -3.27
CA GLN A 458 22.86 1.97 -2.25
C GLN A 458 24.19 2.40 -2.85
N GLY A 459 24.57 1.83 -4.00
CA GLY A 459 25.76 2.24 -4.76
C GLY A 459 25.74 3.72 -5.15
N LEU A 460 24.57 4.26 -5.52
CA LEU A 460 24.40 5.68 -5.79
C LEU A 460 24.64 6.52 -4.52
N VAL A 461 23.96 6.19 -3.41
CA VAL A 461 24.11 6.90 -2.13
C VAL A 461 25.58 6.94 -1.71
N GLU A 462 26.28 5.82 -1.80
CA GLU A 462 27.68 5.69 -1.37
C GLU A 462 28.68 6.39 -2.28
N ASN A 463 28.36 6.53 -3.57
CA ASN A 463 29.19 7.26 -4.53
C ASN A 463 29.02 8.78 -4.41
N PHE A 464 27.83 9.26 -4.04
CA PHE A 464 27.51 10.69 -4.06
C PHE A 464 27.51 11.36 -2.67
N LEU A 465 27.26 10.60 -1.60
CA LEU A 465 27.18 11.14 -0.25
C LEU A 465 28.35 10.63 0.61
N PRO A 466 28.94 11.48 1.46
CA PRO A 466 29.92 11.02 2.42
C PRO A 466 29.26 10.04 3.40
N PRO A 467 29.96 8.98 3.84
CA PRO A 467 29.41 8.06 4.83
C PRO A 467 29.15 8.81 6.13
N VAL A 468 27.93 8.70 6.64
CA VAL A 468 27.53 9.17 7.97
C VAL A 468 27.32 7.98 8.89
N ASP A 469 27.70 8.11 10.16
CA ASP A 469 27.68 6.99 11.12
C ASP A 469 26.30 6.34 11.25
N LEU A 470 25.23 7.15 11.19
CA LEU A 470 23.84 6.67 11.20
C LEU A 470 23.58 5.72 10.01
N TYR A 471 24.00 6.11 8.80
CA TYR A 471 23.80 5.28 7.61
C TYR A 471 24.59 3.99 7.74
N VAL A 472 25.88 4.07 8.04
CA VAL A 472 26.79 2.91 8.05
C VAL A 472 26.42 1.91 9.14
N ASN A 473 26.05 2.37 10.33
CA ASN A 473 25.87 1.49 11.49
C ASN A 473 24.41 1.15 11.81
N GLU A 474 23.45 2.02 11.45
CA GLU A 474 22.04 1.84 11.84
C GLU A 474 21.11 1.58 10.67
N VAL A 475 21.46 1.98 9.43
CA VAL A 475 20.57 1.82 8.26
C VAL A 475 21.08 0.74 7.32
N LYS A 476 22.33 0.85 6.88
CA LYS A 476 22.94 -0.04 5.88
C LYS A 476 22.81 -1.53 6.24
N PRO A 477 23.04 -1.99 7.49
CA PRO A 477 22.88 -3.41 7.82
C PRO A 477 21.44 -3.95 7.64
N TRP A 478 20.43 -3.08 7.60
CA TRP A 478 19.04 -3.43 7.31
C TRP A 478 18.68 -3.27 5.83
N LEU A 479 19.47 -2.53 5.06
CA LEU A 479 19.30 -2.39 3.61
C LEU A 479 20.11 -3.43 2.83
N ASP A 480 21.29 -3.82 3.33
CA ASP A 480 22.22 -4.76 2.69
C ASP A 480 21.53 -6.06 2.22
N PRO A 481 20.60 -6.66 2.98
CA PRO A 481 19.93 -7.87 2.53
C PRO A 481 18.78 -7.62 1.54
N ILE A 482 18.28 -6.39 1.43
CA ILE A 482 17.15 -6.06 0.55
C ILE A 482 17.70 -5.86 -0.86
N ALA A 483 17.39 -6.79 -1.77
CA ALA A 483 17.88 -6.75 -3.14
C ALA A 483 17.02 -5.87 -4.04
N HIS A 484 15.69 -6.00 -3.95
CA HIS A 484 14.78 -5.31 -4.87
C HIS A 484 13.38 -5.09 -4.28
N VAL A 485 12.67 -4.15 -4.88
CA VAL A 485 11.24 -3.96 -4.70
C VAL A 485 10.56 -4.07 -6.06
N ILE A 486 9.53 -4.88 -6.16
CA ILE A 486 8.76 -5.08 -7.39
C ILE A 486 7.27 -5.00 -7.10
N ALA A 487 6.52 -4.39 -8.02
CA ALA A 487 5.07 -4.42 -7.98
C ALA A 487 4.52 -4.82 -9.35
N GLY A 488 3.46 -5.60 -9.32
CA GLY A 488 2.77 -6.04 -10.51
C GLY A 488 1.30 -6.25 -10.25
N SER A 489 0.55 -6.38 -11.33
CA SER A 489 -0.89 -6.52 -11.29
C SER A 489 -1.37 -7.63 -12.21
N LYS A 490 -2.48 -8.24 -11.84
CA LYS A 490 -3.21 -9.20 -12.66
C LYS A 490 -4.67 -8.78 -12.68
N PHE A 491 -5.26 -8.80 -13.87
CA PHE A 491 -6.66 -8.46 -14.09
C PHE A 491 -7.43 -9.69 -14.57
N SER A 492 -8.63 -9.86 -14.04
CA SER A 492 -9.68 -10.71 -14.60
C SER A 492 -10.82 -9.82 -15.13
N ASP A 493 -11.89 -10.43 -15.65
CA ASP A 493 -13.05 -9.67 -16.13
C ASP A 493 -13.79 -8.94 -14.99
N ASP A 494 -13.70 -9.46 -13.76
CA ASP A 494 -14.50 -9.00 -12.60
C ASP A 494 -13.63 -8.59 -11.38
N SER A 495 -12.34 -8.92 -11.36
CA SER A 495 -11.44 -8.69 -10.21
C SER A 495 -10.03 -8.24 -10.63
N TYR A 496 -9.35 -7.52 -9.74
CA TYR A 496 -7.92 -7.24 -9.85
C TYR A 496 -7.17 -7.81 -8.65
N LEU A 497 -5.90 -8.13 -8.87
CA LEU A 497 -4.92 -8.44 -7.82
C LEU A 497 -3.65 -7.65 -8.09
N VAL A 498 -3.26 -6.80 -7.14
CA VAL A 498 -1.97 -6.11 -7.12
C VAL A 498 -1.10 -6.81 -6.08
N ARG A 499 0.15 -7.09 -6.44
CA ARG A 499 1.14 -7.64 -5.52
C ARG A 499 2.35 -6.72 -5.44
N PHE A 500 2.76 -6.39 -4.22
CA PHE A 500 3.97 -5.65 -3.91
C PHE A 500 4.91 -6.57 -3.13
N VAL A 501 6.15 -6.70 -3.60
CA VAL A 501 7.14 -7.62 -3.04
C VAL A 501 8.41 -6.87 -2.72
N ILE A 502 8.89 -7.03 -1.49
CA ILE A 502 10.23 -6.64 -1.05
C ILE A 502 11.05 -7.92 -1.01
N GLY A 503 11.98 -8.08 -1.95
CA GLY A 503 12.85 -9.24 -2.06
C GLY A 503 14.12 -9.09 -1.26
N VAL A 504 14.54 -10.17 -0.64
CA VAL A 504 15.74 -10.28 0.21
C VAL A 504 16.64 -11.40 -0.34
N GLU A 505 17.96 -11.17 -0.35
CA GLU A 505 18.96 -12.11 -0.89
C GLU A 505 20.21 -12.27 0.00
#